data_AF-A0A7J2RF87-F1
#
_entry.id   AF-A0A7J2RF87-F1
#
_cell.length_a   1.000
_cell.length_b   1.000
_cell.length_c   1.000
_cell.angle_alpha   90.00
_cell.angle_beta   90.00
_cell.angle_gamma   90.00
#
_symmetry.space_group_name_H-M   'P 1'
#
loop_
_entity.id
_entity.type
_entity.pdbx_description
1 polymer ?
#
loop_
_entity_poly.entity_id
_entity_poly.type
_entity_poly.pdbx_seq_one_letter_code
_entity_poly.pdbx_strand_id
1 'polypeptide(L)'
;MCKKLPYCARKIDPCLIEEIRLLNQDLGFKTISSCCGHGKYEPTIIVRDELGLCYELYSEIQLNAYDRRKKKQFNRYYKKDSEGIYYIPEVEK
;
A
#
# COMPACT_ATOMS: atom_id res chain seq x y z
N MET A 1 -13.51 -3.86 -13.72
CA MET A 1 -13.55 -2.74 -12.77
C MET A 1 -13.65 -3.28 -11.36
N CYS A 2 -12.66 -3.00 -10.50
CA CYS A 2 -12.72 -3.38 -9.09
C CYS A 2 -13.85 -2.61 -8.40
N LYS A 3 -14.85 -3.31 -7.85
CA LYS A 3 -15.92 -2.65 -7.10
C LYS A 3 -15.38 -2.27 -5.72
N LYS A 4 -15.48 -0.98 -5.37
CA LYS A 4 -15.21 -0.50 -4.01
C LYS A 4 -16.10 -1.27 -3.04
N LEU A 5 -15.50 -2.10 -2.21
CA LEU A 5 -16.25 -2.85 -1.20
C LEU A 5 -16.67 -1.88 -0.08
N PRO A 6 -17.85 -2.07 0.53
CA PRO A 6 -18.20 -1.35 1.76
C PRO A 6 -17.09 -1.55 2.79
N TYR A 7 -16.77 -0.52 3.58
CA TYR A 7 -15.71 -0.58 4.59
C TYR A 7 -16.10 -1.58 5.69
N CYS A 8 -15.76 -2.85 5.48
CA CYS A 8 -15.94 -3.91 6.46
C CYS A 8 -14.70 -4.82 6.47
N ALA A 9 -13.93 -4.68 7.56
CA ALA A 9 -12.70 -5.42 7.89
C ALA A 9 -11.52 -5.27 6.90
N ARG A 10 -10.35 -5.80 7.31
CA ARG A 10 -9.08 -5.86 6.58
C ARG A 10 -9.20 -6.72 5.32
N LYS A 11 -9.93 -6.26 4.31
CA LYS A 11 -10.08 -6.97 3.04
C LYS A 11 -9.06 -6.42 2.04
N ILE A 12 -8.28 -7.33 1.48
CA ILE A 12 -7.45 -7.10 0.31
C ILE A 12 -8.38 -6.85 -0.89
N ASP A 13 -8.05 -5.88 -1.74
CA ASP A 13 -8.77 -5.66 -2.99
C ASP A 13 -8.69 -6.93 -3.87
N PRO A 14 -9.82 -7.47 -4.39
CA PRO A 14 -9.81 -8.73 -5.12
C PRO A 14 -8.83 -8.80 -6.30
N CYS A 15 -8.54 -7.66 -6.91
CA CYS A 15 -7.60 -7.55 -8.02
C CYS A 15 -6.12 -7.66 -7.61
N LEU A 16 -5.80 -7.50 -6.33
CA LEU A 16 -4.43 -7.61 -5.81
C LEU A 16 -4.17 -8.92 -5.07
N ILE A 17 -5.16 -9.81 -4.94
CA ILE A 17 -5.04 -11.04 -4.14
C ILE A 17 -3.89 -11.92 -4.62
N GLU A 18 -3.83 -12.21 -5.92
CA GLU A 18 -2.79 -13.10 -6.48
C GLU A 18 -1.40 -12.50 -6.32
N GLU A 19 -1.26 -11.19 -6.55
CA GLU A 19 0.03 -10.50 -6.41
C GLU A 19 0.50 -10.45 -4.96
N ILE A 20 -0.38 -10.12 -4.03
CA ILE A 20 -0.08 -10.15 -2.59
C ILE A 20 0.27 -11.55 -2.11
N ARG A 21 -0.37 -12.58 -2.69
CA ARG A 21 -0.05 -13.97 -2.39
C ARG A 21 1.38 -14.31 -2.81
N LEU A 22 1.76 -14.00 -4.05
CA LEU A 22 3.12 -14.21 -4.56
C LEU A 22 4.16 -13.47 -3.72
N LEU A 23 3.90 -12.20 -3.38
CA LEU A 23 4.79 -11.38 -2.57
C LEU A 23 5.03 -11.99 -1.18
N ASN A 24 3.95 -12.43 -0.51
CA ASN A 24 4.02 -12.96 0.85
C ASN A 24 4.55 -14.40 0.93
N GLN A 25 4.38 -15.21 -0.12
CA GLN A 25 4.73 -16.63 -0.10
C GLN A 25 6.08 -16.92 -0.78
N ASP A 26 6.36 -16.25 -1.90
CA ASP A 26 7.41 -16.69 -2.81
C ASP A 26 8.60 -15.72 -2.89
N LEU A 27 8.40 -14.45 -2.51
CA LEU A 27 9.39 -13.38 -2.74
C LEU A 27 10.03 -12.82 -1.46
N GLY A 28 9.74 -13.39 -0.29
CA GLY A 28 10.34 -12.95 0.98
C GLY A 28 9.86 -11.58 1.48
N PHE A 29 8.88 -10.98 0.82
CA PHE A 29 8.29 -9.72 1.25
C PHE A 29 7.10 -9.95 2.18
N LYS A 30 6.82 -8.97 3.03
CA LYS A 30 5.59 -8.91 3.81
C LYS A 30 4.76 -7.71 3.38
N THR A 31 3.61 -7.98 2.76
CA THR A 31 2.64 -6.95 2.41
C THR A 31 2.04 -6.34 3.68
N ILE A 32 2.13 -5.01 3.79
CA ILE A 32 1.63 -4.24 4.92
C ILE A 32 0.25 -3.65 4.61
N SER A 33 0.10 -3.09 3.43
CA SER A 33 -1.15 -2.47 2.94
C SER A 33 -1.11 -2.36 1.43
N SER A 34 -2.28 -2.34 0.80
CA SER A 34 -2.41 -2.29 -0.65
C SER A 34 -3.69 -1.57 -1.04
N CYS A 35 -3.70 -0.93 -2.21
CA CYS A 35 -4.92 -0.41 -2.83
C CYS A 35 -4.79 -0.46 -4.35
N CYS A 36 -5.82 -0.90 -5.04
CA CYS A 36 -5.83 -0.95 -6.50
C CYS A 36 -6.17 0.38 -7.19
N GLY A 37 -6.34 1.45 -6.41
CA GLY A 37 -6.70 2.79 -6.90
C GLY A 37 -8.10 2.90 -7.53
N HIS A 38 -8.85 1.80 -7.62
CA HIS A 38 -10.21 1.70 -8.16
C HIS A 38 -10.42 2.38 -9.52
N GLY A 39 -9.37 2.44 -10.35
CA GLY A 39 -9.38 3.05 -11.68
C GLY A 39 -9.21 4.58 -11.71
N LYS A 40 -8.98 5.22 -10.55
CA LYS A 40 -8.67 6.66 -10.44
C LYS A 40 -7.18 6.92 -10.22
N TYR A 41 -6.56 6.11 -9.38
CA TYR A 41 -5.13 6.17 -9.06
C TYR A 41 -4.44 4.89 -9.51
N GLU A 42 -3.11 4.93 -9.64
CA GLU A 42 -2.34 3.73 -9.94
C GLU A 42 -2.43 2.75 -8.75
N PRO A 43 -2.42 1.43 -9.01
CA PRO A 43 -2.31 0.43 -7.96
C PRO A 43 -1.04 0.68 -7.13
N THR A 44 -1.13 0.42 -5.83
CA THR A 44 0.00 0.54 -4.92
C THR A 44 -0.01 -0.63 -3.95
N ILE A 45 1.18 -1.18 -3.68
CA ILE A 45 1.38 -2.21 -2.67
C ILE A 45 2.55 -1.79 -1.79
N ILE A 46 2.31 -1.70 -0.50
CA ILE A 46 3.34 -1.43 0.48
C ILE A 46 3.86 -2.76 1.02
N VAL A 47 5.13 -3.01 0.77
CA VAL A 47 5.84 -4.21 1.22
C VAL A 47 6.87 -3.85 2.27
N ARG A 48 7.19 -4.83 3.11
CA ARG A 48 8.31 -4.80 4.05
C ARG A 48 9.25 -5.95 3.74
N ASP A 49 10.54 -5.66 3.63
CA ASP A 49 11.57 -6.68 3.42
C ASP A 49 12.03 -7.34 4.74
N GLU A 50 12.98 -8.27 4.63
CA GLU A 50 13.57 -8.97 5.77
C GLU A 50 14.38 -8.04 6.70
N LEU A 51 14.88 -6.92 6.17
CA LEU A 51 15.62 -5.89 6.92
C LEU A 51 14.68 -4.92 7.67
N GLY A 52 13.37 -5.05 7.46
CA GLY A 52 12.34 -4.21 8.07
C GLY A 52 12.12 -2.87 7.36
N LEU A 53 12.72 -2.66 6.19
CA LEU A 53 12.53 -1.48 5.36
C LEU A 53 11.20 -1.59 4.61
N CYS A 54 10.50 -0.46 4.47
CA CYS A 54 9.19 -0.39 3.84
C CYS A 54 9.30 0.34 2.50
N TYR A 55 8.66 -0.21 1.47
CA TYR A 55 8.68 0.31 0.11
C TYR A 55 7.29 0.28 -0.49
N GLU A 56 7.01 1.20 -1.41
CA GLU A 56 5.96 1.00 -2.38
C GLU A 56 6.54 0.18 -3.54
N LEU A 57 5.85 -0.91 -3.89
CA LEU A 57 6.37 -1.97 -4.75
C LEU A 57 6.61 -1.50 -6.20
N TYR A 58 5.68 -0.76 -6.79
CA TYR A 58 5.73 -0.46 -8.22
C TYR A 58 6.66 0.71 -8.55
N SER A 59 6.74 1.69 -7.64
CA SER A 59 7.60 2.86 -7.77
C SER A 59 8.98 2.68 -7.14
N GLU A 60 9.18 1.59 -6.38
CA GLU A 60 10.37 1.30 -5.57
C GLU A 60 10.73 2.43 -4.58
N ILE A 61 9.77 3.32 -4.31
CA ILE A 61 9.98 4.44 -3.39
C ILE A 61 10.02 3.88 -1.97
N GLN A 62 11.15 4.07 -1.30
CA GLN A 62 11.27 3.77 0.13
C GLN A 62 10.34 4.71 0.91
N LEU A 63 9.37 4.13 1.61
CA LEU A 63 8.44 4.86 2.44
C LEU A 63 9.01 4.97 3.84
N ASN A 64 9.22 6.20 4.30
CA ASN A 64 9.67 6.45 5.67
C ASN A 64 8.53 6.13 6.64
N ALA A 65 8.52 4.91 7.19
CA ALA A 65 7.61 4.50 8.25
C ALA A 65 7.84 5.28 9.57
N TYR A 66 9.05 5.83 9.74
CA TYR A 66 9.51 6.46 10.97
C TYR A 66 10.37 7.70 10.68
N ASP A 67 9.89 8.87 11.08
CA ASP A 67 10.71 10.08 11.13
C ASP A 67 11.48 10.10 12.45
N ARG A 68 12.79 9.83 12.38
CA ARG A 68 13.67 9.86 13.55
C ARG A 68 13.81 11.25 14.15
N ARG A 69 13.72 12.32 13.34
CA ARG A 69 13.82 13.72 13.80
C ARG A 69 12.54 14.15 14.53
N LYS A 70 11.38 13.71 14.04
CA LYS A 70 10.07 14.01 14.65
C LYS A 70 9.61 12.95 15.67
N LYS A 71 10.38 11.88 15.89
CA LYS A 71 10.01 10.69 16.70
C LYS A 71 8.59 10.20 16.40
N LYS A 72 8.19 10.27 15.13
CA LYS A 72 6.81 10.03 14.71
C LYS A 72 6.77 8.88 13.73
N GLN A 73 5.99 7.87 14.07
CA GLN A 73 5.61 6.84 13.13
C GLN A 73 4.56 7.43 12.18
N PHE A 74 4.85 7.43 10.88
CA PHE A 74 3.86 7.83 9.88
C PHE A 74 2.90 6.66 9.71
N ASN A 75 1.89 6.59 10.59
CA ASN A 75 0.92 5.49 10.60
C ASN A 75 -0.02 5.45 9.38
N ARG A 76 0.18 6.32 8.38
CA ARG A 76 -0.71 6.44 7.22
C ARG A 76 0.09 6.83 5.99
N TYR A 77 0.59 5.82 5.28
CA TYR A 77 1.15 5.97 3.94
C TYR A 77 0.09 6.45 2.93
N TYR A 78 -1.14 5.95 3.10
CA TYR A 78 -2.26 6.32 2.25
C TYR A 78 -2.98 7.59 2.74
N LYS A 79 -3.29 8.47 1.80
CA LYS A 79 -4.31 9.51 1.95
C LYS A 79 -5.60 9.07 1.28
N LYS A 80 -6.72 9.62 1.76
CA LYS A 80 -8.06 9.37 1.21
C LYS A 80 -8.53 10.64 0.52
N ASP A 81 -8.99 10.53 -0.71
CA ASP A 81 -9.56 11.65 -1.46
C ASP A 81 -11.02 11.93 -1.07
N SER A 82 -11.64 12.92 -1.72
CA SER A 82 -13.05 13.31 -1.51
C SER A 82 -14.06 12.23 -1.91
N GLU A 83 -13.72 11.34 -2.85
CA GLU A 83 -14.54 10.19 -3.27
C GLU A 83 -14.31 8.96 -2.37
N GLY A 84 -13.34 9.06 -1.47
CA GLY A 84 -12.97 8.06 -0.51
C GLY A 84 -12.12 6.92 -1.07
N ILE A 85 -11.37 7.16 -2.14
CA ILE A 85 -10.34 6.29 -2.72
C ILE A 85 -8.99 6.61 -2.06
N TYR A 86 -8.19 5.56 -1.81
CA TYR A 86 -6.88 5.69 -1.21
C TYR A 86 -5.78 5.81 -2.25
N TYR A 87 -4.80 6.66 -1.99
CA TYR A 87 -3.60 6.86 -2.82
C TYR A 87 -2.39 7.21 -1.95
N ILE A 88 -1.18 7.03 -2.49
CA ILE A 88 0.08 7.42 -1.84
C ILE A 88 0.58 8.70 -2.51
N PRO A 89 0.52 9.87 -1.84
CA PRO A 89 0.89 11.15 -2.45
C PRO A 89 2.29 11.22 -3.03
N GLU A 90 3.23 10.45 -2.47
CA GLU A 90 4.61 10.37 -2.90
C GLU A 90 4.78 9.62 -4.23
N VAL A 91 3.77 8.86 -4.66
CA VAL A 91 3.80 8.00 -5.85
C VAL A 91 2.91 8.55 -6.98
N GLU A 92 1.87 9.31 -6.63
CA GLU A 92 1.06 10.05 -7.62
C GLU A 92 1.88 11.20 -8.24
N LYS A 93 2.05 11.18 -9.56
CA LYS A 93 2.75 12.24 -10.33
C LYS A 93 1.79 13.25 -10.94
#